data_AF-A0A7X7D628-F1
#
_entry.id   AF-A0A7X7D628-F1
#
_cell.length_a   1.000
_cell.length_b   1.000
_cell.length_c   1.000
_cell.angle_alpha   90.00
_cell.angle_beta   90.00
_cell.angle_gamma   90.00
#
_symmetry.space_group_name_H-M   'P 1'
#
loop_
_entity.id
_entity.type
_entity.pdbx_description
1 polymer ?
#
loop_
_entity_poly.entity_id
_entity_poly.type
_entity_poly.pdbx_seq_one_letter_code
_entity_poly.pdbx_strand_id
1 'polypeptide(L)' 'PIRADEWHLHTFRCHGLISSRGLSVGHVFAVDGTHVATVAQEVLLRPRR' A
#
# COMPACT_ATOMS: atom_id res chain seq x y z
N PRO A 1 8.57 -17.93 -4.04
CA PRO A 1 8.30 -16.55 -4.53
C PRO A 1 6.86 -16.45 -5.02
N ILE A 2 6.20 -15.29 -4.85
CA ILE A 2 4.84 -15.09 -5.38
C ILE A 2 4.88 -14.89 -6.90
N ARG A 3 3.80 -15.25 -7.60
CA ARG A 3 3.68 -15.15 -9.06
C ARG A 3 3.22 -13.75 -9.49
N ALA A 4 4.14 -12.84 -9.77
CA ALA A 4 3.80 -11.43 -10.06
C ALA A 4 2.94 -11.21 -11.32
N ASP A 5 2.80 -12.23 -12.19
CA ASP A 5 1.96 -12.24 -13.38
C ASP A 5 0.50 -12.65 -13.13
N GLU A 6 0.15 -12.97 -11.88
CA GLU A 6 -1.22 -13.25 -11.46
C GLU A 6 -1.87 -12.04 -10.80
N TRP A 7 -3.21 -12.06 -10.75
CA TRP A 7 -3.97 -11.03 -10.05
C TRP A 7 -3.67 -11.03 -8.56
N HIS A 8 -3.45 -9.82 -8.04
CA HIS A 8 -3.38 -9.56 -6.62
C HIS A 8 -4.32 -8.42 -6.25
N LEU A 9 -5.01 -8.56 -5.11
CA LEU A 9 -5.78 -7.47 -4.54
C LEU A 9 -4.88 -6.63 -3.64
N HIS A 10 -4.71 -5.35 -4.00
CA HIS A 10 -3.95 -4.37 -3.25
C HIS A 10 -4.92 -3.47 -2.48
N THR A 11 -4.98 -3.64 -1.15
CA THR A 11 -5.82 -2.80 -0.29
C THR A 11 -4.94 -1.89 0.53
N PHE A 12 -5.18 -0.58 0.48
CA PHE A 12 -4.38 0.42 1.19
C PHE A 12 -5.26 1.35 2.01
N ARG A 13 -4.77 1.72 3.19
CA ARG A 13 -5.41 2.69 4.09
C ARG A 13 -4.37 3.70 4.56
N CYS A 14 -4.69 4.98 4.44
CA CYS A 14 -3.92 6.05 5.06
C CYS A 14 -4.24 6.11 6.56
N HIS A 15 -3.22 6.01 7.40
CA HIS A 15 -3.33 6.05 8.86
C HIS A 15 -3.17 7.46 9.42
N GLY A 16 -2.67 8.40 8.62
CA GLY A 16 -2.55 9.80 9.00
C GLY A 16 -1.81 10.63 7.98
N LEU A 17 -2.10 11.93 8.02
CA LEU A 17 -1.40 12.97 7.26
C LEU A 17 -0.96 14.07 8.23
N ILE A 18 0.34 14.22 8.46
CA ILE A 18 0.91 15.17 9.41
C ILE A 18 2.16 15.80 8.79
N SER A 19 2.33 17.11 8.94
CA SER A 19 3.53 17.83 8.47
C SER A 19 3.87 17.56 7.00
N SER A 20 2.83 17.54 6.15
CA SER A 20 2.91 17.23 4.71
C SER A 20 3.42 15.82 4.38
N ARG A 21 3.37 14.88 5.33
CA ARG A 21 3.69 13.47 5.10
C ARG A 21 2.53 12.56 5.49
N GLY A 22 2.20 11.63 4.59
CA GLY A 22 1.15 10.64 4.81
C GLY A 22 1.74 9.25 5.02
N LEU A 23 1.32 8.54 6.07
CA LEU A 23 1.64 7.13 6.28
C LEU A 23 0.50 6.25 5.78
N SER A 24 0.79 5.37 4.84
CA SER A 24 -0.13 4.36 4.33
C SER A 24 0.37 2.96 4.67
N VAL A 25 -0.54 2.08 5.06
CA VAL A 25 -0.28 0.65 5.18
C VAL A 25 -1.24 -0.09 4.26
N GLY A 26 -0.71 -1.07 3.55
CA GLY A 26 -1.50 -1.92 2.68
C GLY A 26 -1.19 -3.40 2.85
N HIS A 27 -2.16 -4.20 2.43
CA HIS A 27 -2.07 -5.65 2.39
C HIS A 27 -2.34 -6.10 0.96
N VAL A 28 -1.55 -7.07 0.52
CA VAL A 28 -1.64 -7.67 -0.81
C VAL A 28 -2.11 -9.11 -0.65
N PHE A 29 -3.16 -9.49 -1.38
CA PHE A 29 -3.74 -10.82 -1.34
C PHE A 29 -3.70 -11.48 -2.72
N ALA A 30 -3.46 -12.78 -2.77
CA ALA A 30 -3.65 -13.60 -3.95
C ALA A 30 -5.16 -13.83 -4.22
N VAL A 31 -5.50 -14.39 -5.38
CA VAL A 31 -6.90 -14.64 -5.80
C VAL A 31 -7.65 -15.54 -4.82
N ASP A 32 -6.95 -16.48 -4.19
CA ASP A 32 -7.51 -17.40 -3.19
C ASP A 32 -7.70 -16.76 -1.79
N GLY A 33 -7.36 -15.48 -1.65
CA GLY A 33 -7.44 -14.74 -0.39
C GLY A 33 -6.20 -14.88 0.51
N THR A 34 -5.15 -15.60 0.08
CA THR A 34 -3.90 -15.70 0.84
C THR A 34 -3.24 -14.33 0.96
N HIS A 35 -2.92 -13.90 2.18
CA HIS A 35 -2.14 -12.69 2.41
C HIS A 35 -0.67 -12.93 2.05
N VAL A 36 -0.17 -12.20 1.06
CA VAL A 36 1.15 -12.42 0.50
C VAL A 36 2.17 -11.34 0.85
N ALA A 37 1.72 -10.12 1.20
CA ALA A 37 2.62 -9.05 1.62
C ALA A 37 1.90 -7.94 2.41
N THR A 38 2.59 -7.41 3.43
CA THR A 38 2.27 -6.12 4.05
C THR A 38 3.22 -5.05 3.52
N VAL A 39 2.68 -3.88 3.18
CA VAL A 39 3.45 -2.72 2.71
C VAL A 39 3.23 -1.55 3.65
N ALA A 40 4.31 -0.91 4.10
CA ALA A 40 4.27 0.38 4.78
C ALA A 40 4.97 1.44 3.92
N GLN A 41 4.35 2.59 3.73
CA GLN A 41 4.89 3.68 2.91
C GLN A 41 4.61 5.04 3.53
N GLU A 42 5.64 5.87 3.63
CA GLU A 42 5.50 7.31 3.90
C GLU A 42 5.62 8.10 2.59
N VAL A 43 4.70 9.04 2.36
CA VAL A 43 4.63 9.87 1.14
C VAL A 43 4.73 11.34 1.49
N LEU A 44 5.63 12.06 0.84
CA LEU A 44 5.70 13.52 0.91
C LEU A 44 4.68 14.15 -0.03
N LEU A 45 3.75 14.96 0.50
CA LEU A 45 2.83 15.79 -0.26
C LEU A 45 3.41 17.20 -0.43
N ARG A 46 3.57 17.66 -1.68
CA ARG A 46 4.07 19.01 -1.99
C ARG A 46 3.04 19.77 -2.83
N PRO A 47 2.67 21.01 -2.47
CA PRO A 47 1.86 21.86 -3.34
C PRO A 47 2.55 22.04 -4.69
N ARG A 48 1.76 22.04 -5.78
CA ARG A 48 2.26 22.43 -7.10
C ARG A 48 2.56 23.94 -7.07
N ARG A 49 3.74 24.33 -7.55
CA ARG A 49 4.10 25.74 -7.79
C ARG A 49 3.61 26.21 -9.14
#